data_AF-A0A504JQT4-F1
#
_entry.id   AF-A0A504JQT4-F1
#
_cell.length_a   1.000
_cell.length_b   1.000
_cell.length_c   1.000
_cell.angle_alpha   90.00
_cell.angle_beta   90.00
_cell.angle_gamma   90.00
#
_symmetry.space_group_name_H-M   'P 1'
#
loop_
_entity.id
_entity.type
_entity.pdbx_description
1 polymer ?
#
loop_
_entity_poly.entity_id
_entity_poly.type
_entity_poly.pdbx_seq_one_letter_code
_entity_poly.pdbx_strand_id
1 'polypeptide(L)'
;MLVRLTPRQRFDILVSQFEPAVRAAFIEAIDDITSNIVLRRIVERLERGDINGAINAMHLDPAAFRPLDEAIRAAFNGGGVATVEGMPTLRDPSGHRIVVRWDARNLAAEQWLQAHSAQLVTGIVQDQQNAIKTALETGLARGDNPTKTAVTVVGRVSAVTGRREGGIIGLTGPQSSFVATARDELLSGDPAQMRNYLERTRRDKRFDKTVAKAIADGKPVPAAMVDRITGRYADSLLKLRADTIGLHETFAALGASKDIAFRQQIEKGTLQAQHVTKGWKHTPQEHGRMQHIAMQGQVVPFDQSFTAPDGTAIPYPHAPGVPTMHTLGCKCFAEYKIDFVAQLVR
;
A
#
# COMPACT_ATOMS: atom_id res chain seq x y z
N MET A 1 -17.84 6.06 -34.18
CA MET A 1 -18.71 6.01 -32.99
C MET A 1 -17.85 6.28 -31.75
N LEU A 2 -18.14 7.33 -30.99
CA LEU A 2 -17.52 7.51 -29.67
C LEU A 2 -18.15 6.50 -28.71
N VAL A 3 -17.38 5.50 -28.27
CA VAL A 3 -17.85 4.50 -27.30
C VAL A 3 -17.97 5.18 -25.94
N ARG A 4 -19.19 5.22 -25.38
CA ARG A 4 -19.40 5.75 -24.03
C ARG A 4 -18.89 4.73 -23.01
N LEU A 5 -17.77 5.04 -22.38
CA LEU A 5 -17.18 4.19 -21.34
C LEU A 5 -18.14 4.01 -20.16
N THR A 6 -18.27 2.77 -19.68
CA THR A 6 -19.01 2.45 -18.45
C THR A 6 -18.32 3.05 -17.21
N PRO A 7 -19.02 3.22 -16.08
CA PRO A 7 -18.41 3.67 -14.83
C PRO A 7 -17.22 2.81 -14.41
N ARG A 8 -17.29 1.49 -14.67
CA ARG A 8 -16.21 0.56 -14.39
C ARG A 8 -14.97 0.83 -15.25
N GLN A 9 -15.15 0.95 -16.57
CA GLN A 9 -14.03 1.21 -17.49
C GLN A 9 -13.30 2.51 -17.17
N ARG A 10 -14.04 3.57 -16.80
CA ARG A 10 -13.44 4.84 -16.37
C ARG A 10 -12.62 4.67 -15.09
N PHE A 11 -13.14 3.92 -14.13
CA PHE A 11 -12.43 3.63 -12.89
C PHE A 11 -11.16 2.81 -13.14
N ASP A 12 -11.23 1.78 -14.00
CA ASP A 12 -10.07 0.96 -14.35
C ASP A 12 -8.97 1.77 -15.06
N ILE A 13 -9.33 2.73 -15.91
CA ILE A 13 -8.36 3.67 -16.52
C ILE A 13 -7.61 4.45 -15.44
N LEU A 14 -8.32 5.05 -14.47
CA LEU A 14 -7.70 5.79 -13.37
C LEU A 14 -6.78 4.89 -12.54
N VAL A 15 -7.23 3.67 -12.20
CA VAL A 15 -6.39 2.71 -11.47
C VAL A 15 -5.13 2.37 -12.26
N SER A 16 -5.24 2.05 -13.55
CA SER A 16 -4.08 1.72 -14.40
C SER A 16 -3.06 2.86 -14.51
N GLN A 17 -3.52 4.11 -14.37
CA GLN A 17 -2.68 5.29 -14.40
C GLN A 17 -2.00 5.53 -13.05
N PHE A 18 -2.76 5.51 -11.96
CA PHE A 18 -2.29 5.97 -10.66
C PHE A 18 -1.63 4.87 -9.82
N GLU A 19 -2.07 3.61 -9.91
CA GLU A 19 -1.48 2.50 -9.14
C GLU A 19 0.04 2.36 -9.40
N PRO A 20 0.52 2.37 -10.66
CA PRO A 20 1.96 2.32 -10.93
C PRO A 20 2.72 3.54 -10.41
N ALA A 21 2.11 4.74 -10.47
CA ALA A 21 2.73 5.97 -10.01
C ALA A 21 2.90 5.98 -8.48
N VAL A 22 1.85 5.61 -7.74
CA VAL A 22 1.89 5.52 -6.27
C VAL A 22 2.88 4.43 -5.82
N ARG A 23 2.89 3.28 -6.48
CA ARG A 23 3.88 2.22 -6.22
C ARG A 23 5.31 2.70 -6.44
N ALA A 24 5.56 3.38 -7.56
CA ALA A 24 6.89 3.90 -7.89
C ALA A 24 7.35 4.94 -6.86
N ALA A 25 6.47 5.85 -6.45
CA ALA A 25 6.77 6.88 -5.45
C ALA A 25 7.13 6.28 -4.08
N PHE A 26 6.50 5.17 -3.67
CA PHE A 26 6.91 4.46 -2.46
C PHE A 26 8.31 3.85 -2.58
N ILE A 27 8.62 3.19 -3.70
CA ILE A 27 9.96 2.62 -3.93
C ILE A 27 11.02 3.73 -3.98
N GLU A 28 10.72 4.85 -4.65
CA GLU A 28 11.63 6.00 -4.72
C GLU A 28 11.94 6.57 -3.34
N ALA A 29 10.94 6.66 -2.44
CA ALA A 29 11.16 7.08 -1.07
C ALA A 29 12.11 6.13 -0.30
N ILE A 30 11.98 4.81 -0.50
CA ILE A 30 12.88 3.83 0.11
C ILE A 30 14.29 3.90 -0.50
N ASP A 31 14.38 4.06 -1.82
CA ASP A 31 15.65 4.22 -2.54
C ASP A 31 16.37 5.50 -2.08
N ASP A 32 15.67 6.62 -1.88
CA ASP A 32 16.23 7.87 -1.37
C ASP A 32 16.78 7.70 0.06
N ILE A 33 15.99 7.13 0.98
CA ILE A 33 16.44 6.84 2.34
C ILE A 33 17.71 5.98 2.31
N THR A 34 17.68 4.86 1.58
CA THR A 34 18.79 3.90 1.58
C THR A 34 20.05 4.43 0.90
N SER A 35 19.90 5.29 -0.13
CA SER A 35 21.03 5.91 -0.84
C SER A 35 21.78 6.93 0.02
N ASN A 36 21.10 7.60 0.95
CA ASN A 36 21.69 8.57 1.86
C ASN A 36 22.34 7.94 3.11
N ILE A 37 22.24 6.61 3.29
CA ILE A 37 22.82 5.91 4.44
C ILE A 37 24.35 5.87 4.38
N VAL A 38 24.97 6.41 5.44
CA VAL A 38 26.41 6.32 5.71
C VAL A 38 26.69 5.12 6.61
N LEU A 39 26.98 3.96 6.02
CA LEU A 39 27.19 2.69 6.74
C LEU A 39 28.20 2.82 7.89
N ARG A 40 29.32 3.53 7.68
CA ARG A 40 30.35 3.73 8.71
C ARG A 40 29.79 4.36 9.99
N ARG A 41 28.89 5.35 9.88
CA ARG A 41 28.27 6.00 11.05
C ARG A 41 27.39 5.03 11.84
N ILE A 42 26.68 4.14 11.16
CA ILE A 42 25.85 3.12 11.81
C ILE A 42 26.74 2.13 12.56
N VAL A 43 27.83 1.67 11.93
CA VAL A 43 28.78 0.74 12.54
C VAL A 43 29.43 1.34 13.80
N GLU A 44 29.93 2.58 13.72
CA GLU A 44 30.52 3.30 14.86
C GLU A 44 29.56 3.41 16.05
N ARG A 45 28.25 3.55 15.80
CA ARG A 45 27.21 3.60 16.84
C ARG A 45 27.00 2.23 17.46
N LEU A 46 26.90 1.19 16.64
CA LEU A 46 26.73 -0.20 17.11
C LEU A 46 27.94 -0.70 17.91
N GLU A 47 29.16 -0.31 17.56
CA GLU A 47 30.38 -0.62 18.32
C GLU A 47 30.35 -0.06 19.75
N ARG A 48 29.60 1.02 19.98
CA ARG A 48 29.41 1.64 21.29
C ARG A 48 28.17 1.13 22.03
N GLY A 49 27.46 0.14 21.48
CA GLY A 49 26.17 -0.33 22.01
C GLY A 49 25.02 0.68 21.82
N ASP A 50 25.21 1.73 21.02
CA ASP A 50 24.24 2.80 20.79
C ASP A 50 23.27 2.43 19.65
N ILE A 51 22.32 1.53 19.93
CA ILE A 51 21.31 1.07 18.95
C ILE A 51 20.42 2.22 18.50
N ASN A 52 19.98 3.07 19.43
CA ASN A 52 19.13 4.23 19.10
C ASN A 52 19.89 5.23 18.21
N GLY A 53 21.17 5.49 18.49
CA GLY A 53 22.01 6.33 17.63
C GLY A 53 22.26 5.70 16.26
N ALA A 54 22.33 4.38 16.16
CA ALA A 54 22.42 3.67 14.87
C ALA A 54 21.14 3.85 14.03
N ILE A 55 19.96 3.76 14.66
CA ILE A 55 18.66 4.03 14.00
C ILE A 55 18.58 5.49 13.54
N ASN A 56 18.94 6.44 14.41
CA ASN A 56 18.93 7.86 14.08
C ASN A 56 19.88 8.18 12.91
N ALA A 57 21.02 7.50 12.81
CA ALA A 57 21.97 7.66 11.71
C ALA A 57 21.45 7.13 10.34
N MET A 58 20.35 6.38 10.32
CA MET A 58 19.68 5.97 9.08
C MET A 58 18.77 7.05 8.50
N HIS A 59 18.51 8.14 9.24
CA HIS A 59 17.72 9.28 8.77
C HIS A 59 16.37 8.88 8.15
N LEU A 60 15.57 8.10 8.89
CA LEU A 60 14.21 7.70 8.50
C LEU A 60 13.24 8.89 8.59
N ASP A 61 13.48 9.91 7.77
CA ASP A 61 12.73 11.17 7.77
C ASP A 61 11.40 10.99 7.02
N PRO A 62 10.25 11.31 7.66
CA PRO A 62 8.95 11.40 6.98
C PRO A 62 8.97 12.18 5.67
N ALA A 63 9.83 13.20 5.54
CA ALA A 63 9.96 14.03 4.35
C ALA A 63 10.36 13.25 3.08
N ALA A 64 11.05 12.12 3.23
CA ALA A 64 11.38 11.24 2.11
C ALA A 64 10.14 10.67 1.41
N PHE A 65 8.99 10.61 2.10
CA PHE A 65 7.72 10.14 1.55
C PHE A 65 6.88 11.24 0.88
N ARG A 66 7.41 12.47 0.72
CA ARG A 66 6.72 13.53 -0.03
C ARG A 66 6.28 13.10 -1.44
N PRO A 67 7.09 12.40 -2.27
CA PRO A 67 6.64 11.94 -3.58
C PRO A 67 5.43 11.00 -3.49
N LEU A 68 5.35 10.18 -2.43
CA LEU A 68 4.21 9.28 -2.20
C LEU A 68 2.93 10.08 -1.87
N ASP A 69 3.03 11.08 -0.99
CA ASP A 69 1.92 12.00 -0.70
C ASP A 69 1.41 12.70 -1.97
N GLU A 70 2.33 13.21 -2.79
CA GLU A 70 2.00 13.87 -4.05
C GLU A 70 1.31 12.92 -5.04
N ALA A 71 1.78 11.67 -5.14
CA ALA A 71 1.16 10.65 -6.00
C ALA A 71 -0.27 10.29 -5.53
N ILE A 72 -0.49 10.15 -4.22
CA ILE A 72 -1.82 9.90 -3.64
C ILE A 72 -2.74 11.10 -3.88
N ARG A 73 -2.25 12.32 -3.68
CA ARG A 73 -3.00 13.55 -3.96
C ARG A 73 -3.38 13.67 -5.43
N ALA A 74 -2.49 13.28 -6.35
CA ALA A 74 -2.78 13.23 -7.77
C ALA A 74 -3.90 12.23 -8.09
N ALA A 75 -3.85 11.03 -7.51
CA ALA A 75 -4.91 10.02 -7.66
C ALA A 75 -6.25 10.52 -7.12
N PHE A 76 -6.25 11.13 -5.93
CA PHE A 76 -7.43 11.72 -5.30
C PHE A 76 -8.06 12.82 -6.18
N ASN A 77 -7.24 13.75 -6.68
CA ASN A 77 -7.71 14.82 -7.55
C ASN A 77 -8.25 14.28 -8.89
N GLY A 78 -7.54 13.34 -9.51
CA GLY A 78 -7.99 12.68 -10.73
C GLY A 78 -9.33 11.96 -10.55
N GLY A 79 -9.53 11.28 -9.42
CA GLY A 79 -10.79 10.63 -9.07
C GLY A 79 -11.95 11.61 -8.88
N GLY A 80 -11.70 12.75 -8.21
CA GLY A 80 -12.70 13.79 -8.01
C GLY A 80 -13.14 14.46 -9.31
N VAL A 81 -12.17 14.84 -10.16
CA VAL A 81 -12.45 15.40 -11.50
C VAL A 81 -13.25 14.41 -12.35
N ALA A 82 -12.79 13.17 -12.47
CA ALA A 82 -13.47 12.15 -13.26
C ALA A 82 -14.88 11.82 -12.73
N THR A 83 -15.09 11.94 -11.41
CA THR A 83 -16.41 11.76 -10.80
C THR A 83 -17.36 12.85 -11.24
N VAL A 84 -16.95 14.12 -11.14
CA VAL A 84 -17.78 15.27 -11.54
C VAL A 84 -18.06 15.27 -13.04
N GLU A 85 -17.07 14.96 -13.89
CA GLU A 85 -17.27 14.80 -15.34
C GLU A 85 -18.18 13.61 -15.68
N GLY A 86 -18.24 12.62 -14.80
CA GLY A 86 -19.12 11.47 -14.91
C GLY A 86 -20.56 11.74 -14.46
N MET A 87 -20.82 12.85 -13.77
CA MET A 87 -22.16 13.20 -13.35
C MET A 87 -23.04 13.55 -14.56
N PRO A 88 -24.33 13.21 -14.49
CA PRO A 88 -25.29 13.64 -15.50
C PRO A 88 -25.44 15.17 -15.52
N THR A 89 -26.02 15.70 -16.60
CA THR A 89 -26.36 17.12 -16.64
C THR A 89 -27.47 17.41 -15.65
N LEU A 90 -27.18 18.28 -14.68
CA LEU A 90 -28.14 18.75 -13.68
C LEU A 90 -28.77 20.06 -14.14
N ARG A 91 -30.04 20.28 -13.80
CA ARG A 91 -30.77 21.53 -14.09
C ARG A 91 -31.40 22.07 -12.82
N ASP A 92 -31.49 23.38 -12.72
CA ASP A 92 -32.27 24.05 -11.68
C ASP A 92 -33.78 24.01 -12.00
N PRO A 93 -34.67 24.39 -11.05
CA PRO A 93 -36.12 24.45 -11.29
C PRO A 93 -36.53 25.40 -12.43
N SER A 94 -35.68 26.37 -12.79
CA SER A 94 -35.90 27.28 -13.91
C SER A 94 -35.40 26.72 -15.26
N GLY A 95 -34.86 25.50 -15.26
CA GLY A 95 -34.35 24.80 -16.45
C GLY A 95 -32.91 25.12 -16.83
N HIS A 96 -32.20 25.98 -16.10
CA HIS A 96 -30.80 26.31 -16.40
C HIS A 96 -29.87 25.17 -15.99
N ARG A 97 -28.81 24.99 -16.77
CA ARG A 97 -27.79 23.97 -16.49
C ARG A 97 -26.95 24.37 -15.27
N ILE A 98 -26.87 23.48 -14.28
CA ILE A 98 -25.97 23.64 -13.14
C ILE A 98 -24.57 23.17 -13.53
N VAL A 99 -23.56 24.00 -13.27
CA VAL A 99 -22.16 23.67 -13.50
C VAL A 99 -21.57 23.07 -12.23
N VAL A 100 -21.39 21.76 -12.25
CA VAL A 100 -20.73 21.01 -11.17
C VAL A 100 -19.22 21.14 -11.33
N ARG A 101 -18.51 21.48 -10.25
CA ARG A 101 -17.04 21.54 -10.22
C ARG A 101 -16.50 20.74 -9.04
N TRP A 102 -15.39 20.05 -9.30
CA TRP A 102 -14.57 19.45 -8.25
C TRP A 102 -13.77 20.54 -7.54
N ASP A 103 -13.87 20.60 -6.23
CA ASP A 103 -13.06 21.47 -5.40
C ASP A 103 -12.17 20.63 -4.48
N ALA A 104 -10.91 20.45 -4.90
CA ALA A 104 -9.91 19.73 -4.12
C ALA A 104 -9.55 20.44 -2.81
N ARG A 105 -9.86 21.75 -2.68
CA ARG A 105 -9.53 22.58 -1.52
C ARG A 105 -10.70 22.77 -0.57
N ASN A 106 -11.82 22.10 -0.83
CA ASN A 106 -12.91 22.05 0.12
C ASN A 106 -12.44 21.40 1.44
N LEU A 107 -12.99 21.85 2.56
CA LEU A 107 -12.60 21.40 3.90
C LEU A 107 -12.53 19.88 4.04
N ALA A 108 -13.53 19.14 3.53
CA ALA A 108 -13.55 17.68 3.64
C ALA A 108 -12.44 17.00 2.82
N ALA A 109 -12.08 17.57 1.66
CA ALA A 109 -11.01 17.08 0.81
C ALA A 109 -9.64 17.30 1.45
N GLU A 110 -9.38 18.51 1.95
CA GLU A 110 -8.14 18.85 2.65
C GLU A 110 -7.96 18.03 3.93
N GLN A 111 -9.03 17.87 4.73
CA GLN A 111 -9.00 17.04 5.93
C GLN A 111 -8.68 15.57 5.61
N TRP A 112 -9.29 15.01 4.56
CA TRP A 112 -8.99 13.64 4.15
C TRP A 112 -7.53 13.48 3.73
N LEU A 113 -7.03 14.37 2.86
CA LEU A 113 -5.64 14.33 2.38
C LEU A 113 -4.64 14.48 3.53
N GLN A 114 -4.85 15.44 4.42
CA GLN A 114 -3.98 15.70 5.56
C GLN A 114 -3.95 14.50 6.53
N ALA A 115 -5.12 14.01 6.94
CA ALA A 115 -5.22 12.94 7.92
C ALA A 115 -4.66 11.62 7.36
N HIS A 116 -5.02 11.29 6.12
CA HIS A 116 -4.61 10.05 5.47
C HIS A 116 -3.09 10.00 5.26
N SER A 117 -2.50 11.09 4.76
CA SER A 117 -1.06 11.22 4.56
C SER A 117 -0.28 11.11 5.88
N ALA A 118 -0.71 11.87 6.90
CA ALA A 118 -0.06 11.84 8.21
C ALA A 118 -0.08 10.45 8.85
N GLN A 119 -1.22 9.75 8.78
CA GLN A 119 -1.35 8.40 9.32
C GLN A 119 -0.48 7.38 8.58
N LEU A 120 -0.49 7.41 7.24
CA LEU A 120 0.28 6.49 6.42
C LEU A 120 1.78 6.63 6.65
N VAL A 121 2.31 7.85 6.55
CA VAL A 121 3.76 8.09 6.68
C VAL A 121 4.24 7.80 8.10
N THR A 122 3.49 8.24 9.12
CA THR A 122 3.80 7.92 10.52
C THR A 122 3.81 6.42 10.75
N GLY A 123 2.81 5.71 10.23
CA GLY A 123 2.72 4.25 10.33
C GLY A 123 3.89 3.53 9.69
N ILE A 124 4.31 3.96 8.49
CA ILE A 124 5.49 3.40 7.80
C ILE A 124 6.76 3.62 8.62
N VAL A 125 7.03 4.86 9.05
CA VAL A 125 8.27 5.19 9.79
C VAL A 125 8.33 4.47 11.13
N GLN A 126 7.22 4.41 11.87
CA GLN A 126 7.17 3.71 13.16
C GLN A 126 7.40 2.21 13.02
N ASP A 127 6.78 1.58 12.02
CA ASP A 127 6.99 0.16 11.67
C ASP A 127 8.45 -0.10 11.27
N GLN A 128 9.07 0.79 10.49
CA GLN A 128 10.49 0.71 10.14
C GLN A 128 11.40 0.77 11.36
N GLN A 129 11.21 1.77 12.23
CA GLN A 129 12.03 1.93 13.43
C GLN A 129 11.97 0.69 14.33
N ASN A 130 10.78 0.12 14.52
CA ASN A 130 10.57 -1.07 15.32
C ASN A 130 11.26 -2.30 14.70
N ALA A 131 11.10 -2.50 13.39
CA ALA A 131 11.71 -3.61 12.67
C ALA A 131 13.24 -3.54 12.69
N ILE A 132 13.81 -2.34 12.47
CA ILE A 132 15.25 -2.10 12.52
C ILE A 132 15.79 -2.34 13.92
N LYS A 133 15.15 -1.80 14.96
CA LYS A 133 15.55 -2.02 16.35
C LYS A 133 15.64 -3.50 16.67
N THR A 134 14.59 -4.25 16.32
CA THR A 134 14.52 -5.70 16.53
C THR A 134 15.65 -6.44 15.81
N ALA A 135 15.91 -6.09 14.54
CA ALA A 135 16.95 -6.73 13.75
C ALA A 135 18.37 -6.42 14.26
N LEU A 136 18.63 -5.18 14.69
CA LEU A 136 19.92 -4.79 15.29
C LEU A 136 20.14 -5.53 16.61
N GLU A 137 19.15 -5.54 17.51
CA GLU A 137 19.20 -6.24 18.79
C GLU A 137 19.43 -7.75 18.59
N THR A 138 18.69 -8.37 17.66
CA THR A 138 18.81 -9.79 17.35
C THR A 138 20.19 -10.13 16.77
N GLY A 139 20.72 -9.30 15.86
CA GLY A 139 22.05 -9.50 15.29
C GLY A 139 23.15 -9.45 16.34
N LEU A 140 23.14 -8.41 17.18
CA LEU A 140 24.13 -8.24 18.26
C LEU A 140 24.01 -9.35 19.32
N ALA A 141 22.79 -9.74 19.71
CA ALA A 141 22.57 -10.82 20.67
C ALA A 141 23.08 -12.18 20.16
N ARG A 142 23.08 -12.40 18.84
CA ARG A 142 23.65 -13.59 18.20
C ARG A 142 25.18 -13.58 18.14
N GLY A 143 25.82 -12.48 18.55
CA GLY A 143 27.26 -12.28 18.44
C GLY A 143 27.74 -11.88 17.04
N ASP A 144 26.84 -11.43 16.15
CA ASP A 144 27.28 -10.86 14.88
C ASP A 144 28.01 -9.53 15.12
N ASN A 145 29.14 -9.34 14.42
CA ASN A 145 29.87 -8.09 14.54
C ASN A 145 29.04 -6.89 14.03
N PRO A 146 29.28 -5.67 14.56
CA PRO A 146 28.54 -4.46 14.19
C PRO A 146 28.41 -4.21 12.68
N THR A 147 29.45 -4.49 11.90
CA THR A 147 29.43 -4.31 10.44
C THR A 147 28.45 -5.26 9.76
N LYS A 148 28.50 -6.55 10.10
CA LYS A 148 27.59 -7.57 9.56
C LYS A 148 26.14 -7.27 9.93
N THR A 149 25.91 -6.86 11.18
CA THR A 149 24.58 -6.47 11.68
C THR A 149 24.04 -5.27 10.91
N ALA A 150 24.83 -4.21 10.74
CA ALA A 150 24.43 -3.04 9.96
C ALA A 150 24.11 -3.38 8.50
N VAL A 151 24.97 -4.16 7.82
CA VAL A 151 24.76 -4.57 6.42
C VAL A 151 23.50 -5.44 6.25
N THR A 152 23.19 -6.29 7.24
CA THR A 152 21.97 -7.11 7.21
C THR A 152 20.71 -6.25 7.27
N VAL A 153 20.77 -5.09 7.93
CA VAL A 153 19.64 -4.15 8.01
C VAL A 153 19.56 -3.28 6.76
N VAL A 154 20.66 -2.63 6.38
CA VAL A 154 20.63 -1.57 5.33
C VAL A 154 20.80 -2.10 3.91
N GLY A 155 21.17 -3.37 3.75
CA GLY A 155 21.47 -3.95 2.45
C GLY A 155 22.86 -3.59 1.92
N ARG A 156 23.21 -4.15 0.75
CA ARG A 156 24.51 -3.98 0.10
C ARG A 156 24.37 -3.16 -1.17
N VAL A 157 25.38 -2.33 -1.45
CA VAL A 157 25.42 -1.60 -2.72
C VAL A 157 25.69 -2.60 -3.85
N SER A 158 24.78 -2.63 -4.81
CA SER A 158 24.89 -3.41 -6.02
C SER A 158 25.83 -2.71 -7.00
N ALA A 159 26.87 -3.42 -7.47
CA ALA A 159 27.78 -2.88 -8.47
C ALA A 159 27.12 -2.65 -9.85
N VAL A 160 25.96 -3.26 -10.09
CA VAL A 160 25.21 -3.15 -11.36
C VAL A 160 24.30 -1.93 -11.33
N THR A 161 23.53 -1.76 -10.25
CA THR A 161 22.50 -0.70 -10.16
C THR A 161 22.98 0.55 -9.44
N GLY A 162 24.09 0.46 -8.69
CA GLY A 162 24.58 1.53 -7.81
C GLY A 162 23.72 1.76 -6.56
N ARG A 163 22.63 0.98 -6.38
CA ARG A 163 21.67 1.13 -5.28
C ARG A 163 21.89 0.06 -4.21
N ARG A 164 21.38 0.30 -3.00
CA ARG A 164 21.35 -0.74 -1.97
C ARG A 164 20.28 -1.76 -2.32
N GLU A 165 20.66 -3.03 -2.33
CA GLU A 165 19.79 -4.18 -2.54
C GLU A 165 19.83 -5.09 -1.31
N GLY A 166 18.72 -5.78 -1.05
CA GLY A 166 18.47 -6.52 0.17
C GLY A 166 18.30 -5.62 1.38
N GLY A 167 18.59 -6.16 2.56
CA GLY A 167 18.27 -5.48 3.81
C GLY A 167 16.79 -5.57 4.16
N ILE A 168 16.38 -4.84 5.19
CA ILE A 168 14.99 -4.83 5.66
C ILE A 168 14.35 -3.43 5.61
N ILE A 169 15.09 -2.40 5.19
CA ILE A 169 14.54 -1.06 5.06
C ILE A 169 13.44 -1.07 3.99
N GLY A 170 12.28 -0.56 4.37
CA GLY A 170 11.04 -0.61 3.60
C GLY A 170 10.18 -1.84 3.86
N LEU A 171 10.67 -2.89 4.55
CA LEU A 171 9.87 -4.08 4.88
C LEU A 171 9.08 -3.90 6.18
N THR A 172 7.89 -4.52 6.28
CA THR A 172 7.14 -4.50 7.54
C THR A 172 7.82 -5.33 8.60
N GLY A 173 7.52 -5.12 9.89
CA GLY A 173 7.98 -6.00 10.96
C GLY A 173 7.81 -7.50 10.63
N PRO A 174 6.60 -7.96 10.22
CA PRO A 174 6.39 -9.33 9.75
C PRO A 174 7.20 -9.73 8.52
N GLN A 175 7.38 -8.85 7.53
CA GLN A 175 8.21 -9.17 6.36
C GLN A 175 9.69 -9.33 6.72
N SER A 176 10.19 -8.48 7.62
CA SER A 176 11.54 -8.57 8.17
C SER A 176 11.76 -9.88 8.93
N SER A 177 10.77 -10.33 9.71
CA SER A 177 10.86 -11.63 10.38
C SER A 177 10.85 -12.80 9.39
N PHE A 178 10.10 -12.72 8.29
CA PHE A 178 10.16 -13.75 7.23
C PHE A 178 11.56 -13.89 6.63
N VAL A 179 12.27 -12.76 6.41
CA VAL A 179 13.66 -12.75 5.92
C VAL A 179 14.60 -13.37 6.96
N ALA A 180 14.44 -13.03 8.24
CA ALA A 180 15.23 -13.60 9.33
C ALA A 180 15.02 -15.13 9.44
N THR A 181 13.77 -15.60 9.46
CA THR A 181 13.46 -17.04 9.50
C THR A 181 14.03 -17.77 8.28
N ALA A 182 13.92 -17.19 7.08
CA ALA A 182 14.50 -17.78 5.88
C ALA A 182 16.03 -17.92 5.99
N ARG A 183 16.70 -16.94 6.62
CA ARG A 183 18.14 -17.00 6.87
C ARG A 183 18.50 -18.15 7.82
N ASP A 184 17.79 -18.27 8.92
CA ASP A 184 18.06 -19.27 9.96
C ASP A 184 17.82 -20.68 9.42
N GLU A 185 16.74 -20.89 8.68
CA GLU A 185 16.44 -22.16 8.01
C GLU A 185 17.58 -22.58 7.07
N LEU A 186 18.09 -21.66 6.24
CA LEU A 186 19.16 -21.95 5.28
C LEU A 186 20.53 -22.19 5.94
N LEU A 187 20.77 -21.59 7.11
CA LEU A 187 22.00 -21.78 7.88
C LEU A 187 21.95 -23.00 8.81
N SER A 188 20.77 -23.56 9.06
CA SER A 188 20.58 -24.67 10.00
C SER A 188 21.32 -25.95 9.59
N GLY A 189 21.40 -26.23 8.29
CA GLY A 189 21.83 -27.54 7.77
C GLY A 189 20.83 -28.67 8.02
N ASP A 190 19.70 -28.39 8.66
CA ASP A 190 18.61 -29.33 8.88
C ASP A 190 17.74 -29.44 7.61
N PRO A 191 17.64 -30.63 6.99
CA PRO A 191 16.82 -30.85 5.81
C PRO A 191 15.34 -30.45 5.99
N ALA A 192 14.76 -30.58 7.18
CA ALA A 192 13.37 -30.20 7.42
C ALA A 192 13.20 -28.68 7.40
N GLN A 193 14.06 -27.95 8.12
CA GLN A 193 14.01 -26.49 8.15
C GLN A 193 14.32 -25.87 6.79
N MET A 194 15.32 -26.39 6.06
CA MET A 194 15.64 -25.89 4.72
C MET A 194 14.52 -26.13 3.70
N ARG A 195 13.65 -27.16 3.89
CA ARG A 195 12.49 -27.37 3.02
C ARG A 195 11.44 -26.28 3.20
N ASN A 196 11.26 -25.73 4.40
CA ASN A 196 10.34 -24.61 4.64
C ASN A 196 10.69 -23.40 3.75
N TYR A 197 11.98 -23.14 3.49
CA TYR A 197 12.40 -22.09 2.56
C TYR A 197 11.83 -22.30 1.15
N LEU A 198 11.82 -23.55 0.67
CA LEU A 198 11.31 -23.91 -0.66
C LEU A 198 9.78 -23.82 -0.78
N GLU A 199 9.06 -23.67 0.32
CA GLU A 199 7.60 -23.45 0.29
C GLU A 199 7.25 -21.96 0.08
N ARG A 200 8.20 -21.05 0.29
CA ARG A 200 7.96 -19.60 0.16
C ARG A 200 7.68 -19.22 -1.29
N THR A 201 6.55 -18.54 -1.51
CA THR A 201 6.10 -18.13 -2.86
C THR A 201 6.98 -17.06 -3.48
N ARG A 202 7.45 -16.09 -2.67
CA ARG A 202 8.20 -14.91 -3.14
C ARG A 202 9.72 -15.13 -3.23
N ARG A 203 10.19 -16.37 -3.01
CA ARG A 203 11.61 -16.72 -3.12
C ARG A 203 12.11 -16.64 -4.56
N ASP A 204 13.41 -16.46 -4.74
CA ASP A 204 14.03 -16.55 -6.06
C ASP A 204 14.31 -18.02 -6.41
N LYS A 205 13.47 -18.60 -7.27
CA LYS A 205 13.54 -20.01 -7.68
C LYS A 205 14.84 -20.40 -8.38
N ARG A 206 15.65 -19.43 -8.84
CA ARG A 206 16.96 -19.71 -9.44
C ARG A 206 17.93 -20.35 -8.45
N PHE A 207 17.73 -20.17 -7.14
CA PHE A 207 18.54 -20.79 -6.09
C PHE A 207 18.00 -22.15 -5.61
N ASP A 208 16.83 -22.59 -6.07
CA ASP A 208 16.20 -23.83 -5.58
C ASP A 208 17.10 -25.05 -5.76
N LYS A 209 17.83 -25.14 -6.88
CA LYS A 209 18.79 -26.24 -7.11
C LYS A 209 19.93 -26.24 -6.08
N THR A 210 20.40 -25.07 -5.68
CA THR A 210 21.45 -24.92 -4.67
C THR A 210 20.95 -25.35 -3.29
N VAL A 211 19.74 -24.94 -2.92
CA VAL A 211 19.12 -25.32 -1.63
C VAL A 211 18.79 -26.82 -1.61
N ALA A 212 18.21 -27.36 -2.69
CA ALA A 212 17.92 -28.78 -2.81
C ALA A 212 19.17 -29.66 -2.71
N LYS A 213 20.30 -29.22 -3.29
CA LYS A 213 21.59 -29.89 -3.12
C LYS A 213 22.05 -29.87 -1.66
N ALA A 214 21.97 -28.72 -0.98
CA ALA A 214 22.34 -28.60 0.43
C ALA A 214 21.49 -29.53 1.33
N ILE A 215 20.19 -29.63 1.04
CA ILE A 215 19.26 -30.56 1.68
C ILE A 215 19.69 -32.01 1.46
N ALA A 216 19.98 -32.40 0.21
CA ALA A 216 20.40 -33.76 -0.13
C ALA A 216 21.74 -34.13 0.53
N ASP A 217 22.66 -33.17 0.59
CA ASP A 217 23.99 -33.34 1.18
C ASP A 217 23.96 -33.25 2.73
N GLY A 218 22.83 -32.89 3.35
CA GLY A 218 22.68 -32.73 4.80
C GLY A 218 23.58 -31.62 5.38
N LYS A 219 23.81 -30.56 4.60
CA LYS A 219 24.75 -29.47 4.94
C LYS A 219 24.08 -28.11 4.89
N PRO A 220 24.52 -27.14 5.70
CA PRO A 220 24.03 -25.78 5.61
C PRO A 220 24.42 -25.16 4.26
N VAL A 221 23.58 -24.24 3.78
CA VAL A 221 23.95 -23.41 2.63
C VAL A 221 25.08 -22.48 3.05
N PRO A 222 26.16 -22.31 2.24
CA PRO A 222 27.27 -21.42 2.59
C PRO A 222 26.77 -20.01 2.91
N ALA A 223 27.29 -19.39 3.98
CA ALA A 223 26.78 -18.11 4.50
C ALA A 223 26.72 -16.99 3.45
N ALA A 224 27.74 -16.88 2.58
CA ALA A 224 27.74 -15.91 1.49
C ALA A 224 26.63 -16.16 0.45
N MET A 225 26.24 -17.42 0.23
CA MET A 225 25.11 -17.77 -0.62
C MET A 225 23.79 -17.47 0.09
N VAL A 226 23.66 -17.76 1.38
CA VAL A 226 22.49 -17.38 2.18
C VAL A 226 22.24 -15.88 2.08
N ASP A 227 23.27 -15.06 2.27
CA ASP A 227 23.17 -13.60 2.15
C ASP A 227 22.59 -13.14 0.80
N ARG A 228 23.00 -13.79 -0.30
CA ARG A 228 22.47 -13.49 -1.64
C ARG A 228 21.02 -13.93 -1.79
N ILE A 229 20.70 -15.13 -1.31
CA ILE A 229 19.35 -15.72 -1.37
C ILE A 229 18.37 -14.86 -0.57
N THR A 230 18.70 -14.54 0.69
CA THR A 230 17.83 -13.76 1.58
C THR A 230 17.73 -12.31 1.13
N GLY A 231 18.79 -11.72 0.54
CA GLY A 231 18.73 -10.40 -0.08
C GLY A 231 17.70 -10.35 -1.21
N ARG A 232 17.71 -11.33 -2.13
CA ARG A 232 16.70 -11.42 -3.21
C ARG A 232 15.30 -11.68 -2.71
N TYR A 233 15.17 -12.44 -1.62
CA TYR A 233 13.88 -12.64 -0.97
C TYR A 233 13.35 -11.33 -0.36
N ALA A 234 14.20 -10.56 0.31
CA ALA A 234 13.86 -9.24 0.82
C ALA A 234 13.43 -8.27 -0.30
N ASP A 235 14.18 -8.19 -1.40
CA ASP A 235 13.81 -7.38 -2.58
C ASP A 235 12.41 -7.73 -3.10
N SER A 236 12.09 -9.02 -3.16
CA SER A 236 10.80 -9.54 -3.63
C SER A 236 9.64 -9.21 -2.68
N LEU A 237 9.91 -9.17 -1.36
CA LEU A 237 8.96 -8.74 -0.33
C LEU A 237 8.77 -7.21 -0.35
N LEU A 238 9.82 -6.44 -0.58
CA LEU A 238 9.72 -4.99 -0.73
C LEU A 238 8.84 -4.63 -1.93
N LYS A 239 9.05 -5.33 -3.07
CA LYS A 239 8.16 -5.22 -4.22
C LYS A 239 6.72 -5.56 -3.87
N LEU A 240 6.48 -6.65 -3.11
CA LEU A 240 5.13 -7.01 -2.68
C LEU A 240 4.48 -5.92 -1.83
N ARG A 241 5.23 -5.30 -0.91
CA ARG A 241 4.74 -4.18 -0.10
C ARG A 241 4.40 -2.99 -1.00
N ALA A 242 5.27 -2.64 -1.94
CA ALA A 242 5.04 -1.55 -2.88
C ALA A 242 3.81 -1.77 -3.77
N ASP A 243 3.62 -3.00 -4.28
CA ASP A 243 2.41 -3.40 -5.01
C ASP A 243 1.16 -3.25 -4.13
N THR A 244 1.26 -3.63 -2.85
CA THR A 244 0.15 -3.54 -1.89
C THR A 244 -0.22 -2.09 -1.56
N ILE A 245 0.77 -1.23 -1.32
CA ILE A 245 0.58 0.21 -1.09
C ILE A 245 0.01 0.86 -2.34
N GLY A 246 0.63 0.66 -3.50
CA GLY A 246 0.15 1.21 -4.77
C GLY A 246 -1.32 0.91 -5.02
N LEU A 247 -1.74 -0.34 -4.80
CA LEU A 247 -3.13 -0.75 -4.93
C LEU A 247 -4.03 -0.11 -3.86
N HIS A 248 -3.70 -0.28 -2.59
CA HIS A 248 -4.57 0.15 -1.49
C HIS A 248 -4.77 1.67 -1.50
N GLU A 249 -3.69 2.44 -1.63
CA GLU A 249 -3.72 3.90 -1.56
C GLU A 249 -4.42 4.50 -2.79
N THR A 250 -4.24 3.92 -3.97
CA THR A 250 -4.97 4.36 -5.18
C THR A 250 -6.46 4.14 -5.02
N PHE A 251 -6.88 2.95 -4.57
CA PHE A 251 -8.31 2.67 -4.37
C PHE A 251 -8.92 3.51 -3.24
N ALA A 252 -8.18 3.76 -2.15
CA ALA A 252 -8.60 4.66 -1.08
C ALA A 252 -8.81 6.09 -1.60
N ALA A 253 -7.85 6.63 -2.35
CA ALA A 253 -7.93 7.97 -2.92
C ALA A 253 -9.09 8.12 -3.93
N LEU A 254 -9.26 7.15 -4.82
CA LEU A 254 -10.37 7.16 -5.80
C LEU A 254 -11.74 6.97 -5.15
N GLY A 255 -11.83 6.11 -4.12
CA GLY A 255 -13.06 5.89 -3.36
C GLY A 255 -13.47 7.13 -2.57
N ALA A 256 -12.52 7.73 -1.85
CA ALA A 256 -12.75 8.91 -1.03
C ALA A 256 -13.10 10.15 -1.87
N SER A 257 -12.33 10.42 -2.93
CA SER A 257 -12.61 11.56 -3.82
C SER A 257 -13.99 11.47 -4.46
N LYS A 258 -14.44 10.26 -4.81
CA LYS A 258 -15.79 10.03 -5.33
C LYS A 258 -16.88 10.34 -4.30
N ASP A 259 -16.77 9.79 -3.09
CA ASP A 259 -17.72 10.03 -2.00
C ASP A 259 -17.79 11.53 -1.64
N ILE A 260 -16.62 12.17 -1.49
CA ILE A 260 -16.49 13.60 -1.20
C ILE A 260 -17.05 14.45 -2.35
N ALA A 261 -16.84 14.09 -3.61
CA ALA A 261 -17.38 14.84 -4.74
C ALA A 261 -18.91 14.90 -4.71
N PHE A 262 -19.59 13.80 -4.39
CA PHE A 262 -21.04 13.79 -4.19
C PHE A 262 -21.45 14.59 -2.95
N ARG A 263 -20.75 14.43 -1.82
CA ARG A 263 -21.00 15.20 -0.59
C ARG A 263 -20.92 16.70 -0.84
N GLN A 264 -19.90 17.18 -1.55
CA GLN A 264 -19.76 18.59 -1.90
C GLN A 264 -20.96 19.14 -2.67
N GLN A 265 -21.56 18.37 -3.58
CA GLN A 265 -22.73 18.83 -4.33
C GLN A 265 -24.00 18.83 -3.48
N ILE A 266 -24.10 17.92 -2.52
CA ILE A 266 -25.19 17.88 -1.55
C ILE A 266 -25.11 19.09 -0.62
N GLU A 267 -23.93 19.39 -0.07
CA GLU A 267 -23.69 20.53 0.80
C GLU A 267 -23.91 21.88 0.09
N LYS A 268 -23.59 21.96 -1.21
CA LYS A 268 -23.87 23.13 -2.05
C LYS A 268 -25.36 23.25 -2.44
N GLY A 269 -26.21 22.29 -2.08
CA GLY A 269 -27.62 22.25 -2.46
C GLY A 269 -27.87 21.93 -3.95
N THR A 270 -26.82 21.59 -4.70
CA THR A 270 -26.92 21.17 -6.12
C THR A 270 -27.54 19.78 -6.25
N LEU A 271 -27.32 18.92 -5.25
CA LEU A 271 -27.95 17.62 -5.11
C LEU A 271 -28.66 17.52 -3.76
N GLN A 272 -29.64 16.62 -3.66
CA GLN A 272 -30.24 16.24 -2.39
C GLN A 272 -29.82 14.81 -2.09
N ALA A 273 -29.39 14.53 -0.85
CA ALA A 273 -28.88 13.22 -0.46
C ALA A 273 -29.88 12.09 -0.72
N GLN A 274 -31.17 12.36 -0.51
CA GLN A 274 -32.25 11.41 -0.75
C GLN A 274 -32.40 10.98 -2.23
N HIS A 275 -31.82 11.73 -3.18
CA HIS A 275 -31.82 11.39 -4.60
C HIS A 275 -30.53 10.68 -5.03
N VAL A 276 -29.63 10.38 -4.09
CA VAL A 276 -28.36 9.71 -4.38
C VAL A 276 -28.33 8.36 -3.69
N THR A 277 -28.03 7.32 -4.47
CA THR A 277 -27.82 5.96 -3.96
C THR A 277 -26.42 5.48 -4.27
N LYS A 278 -25.89 4.60 -3.41
CA LYS A 278 -24.61 3.91 -3.56
C LYS A 278 -24.86 2.43 -3.78
N GLY A 279 -24.24 1.86 -4.80
CA GLY A 279 -24.29 0.43 -5.10
C GLY A 279 -22.92 -0.21 -4.94
N TRP A 280 -22.83 -1.30 -4.18
CA TRP A 280 -21.59 -2.06 -4.05
C TRP A 280 -21.31 -2.88 -5.32
N LYS A 281 -20.12 -2.69 -5.89
CA LYS A 281 -19.65 -3.44 -7.06
C LYS A 281 -18.38 -4.21 -6.71
N HIS A 282 -18.56 -5.52 -6.56
CA HIS A 282 -17.49 -6.48 -6.46
C HIS A 282 -16.71 -6.58 -7.78
N THR A 283 -15.39 -6.61 -7.67
CA THR A 283 -14.49 -6.89 -8.80
C THR A 283 -14.10 -8.36 -8.74
N PRO A 284 -14.42 -9.16 -9.78
CA PRO A 284 -14.02 -10.56 -9.85
C PRO A 284 -12.51 -10.72 -9.69
N GLN A 285 -12.11 -11.64 -8.81
CA GLN A 285 -10.72 -11.98 -8.53
C GLN A 285 -10.63 -13.50 -8.35
N GLU A 286 -9.47 -14.07 -8.68
CA GLU A 286 -9.18 -15.51 -8.49
C GLU A 286 -9.46 -15.96 -7.04
N HIS A 287 -9.07 -15.13 -6.07
CA HIS A 287 -9.31 -15.33 -4.64
C HIS A 287 -10.21 -14.22 -4.09
N GLY A 288 -11.43 -14.09 -4.64
CA GLY A 288 -12.41 -13.12 -4.20
C GLY A 288 -12.84 -13.33 -2.74
N ARG A 289 -13.03 -12.23 -2.00
CA ARG A 289 -13.57 -12.28 -0.62
C ARG A 289 -15.05 -12.64 -0.67
N MET A 290 -15.42 -13.76 -0.06
CA MET A 290 -16.83 -14.21 0.02
C MET A 290 -17.75 -13.13 0.60
N GLN A 291 -17.28 -12.40 1.61
CA GLN A 291 -18.02 -11.28 2.20
C GLN A 291 -18.37 -10.19 1.17
N HIS A 292 -17.40 -9.80 0.33
CA HIS A 292 -17.62 -8.75 -0.67
C HIS A 292 -18.42 -9.24 -1.88
N ILE A 293 -18.34 -10.54 -2.19
CA ILE A 293 -19.19 -11.19 -3.19
C ILE A 293 -20.65 -11.17 -2.72
N ALA A 294 -20.90 -11.49 -1.45
CA ALA A 294 -22.24 -11.45 -0.87
C ALA A 294 -22.83 -10.03 -0.81
N MET A 295 -21.98 -8.99 -0.76
CA MET A 295 -22.40 -7.59 -0.85
C MET A 295 -22.73 -7.15 -2.28
N GLN A 296 -22.44 -7.95 -3.31
CA GLN A 296 -22.69 -7.58 -4.70
C GLN A 296 -24.16 -7.22 -4.91
N GLY A 297 -24.40 -6.00 -5.40
CA GLY A 297 -25.76 -5.53 -5.68
C GLY A 297 -26.47 -4.91 -4.48
N GLN A 298 -25.86 -4.87 -3.29
CA GLN A 298 -26.38 -4.00 -2.22
C GLN A 298 -26.46 -2.56 -2.72
N VAL A 299 -27.62 -1.93 -2.51
CA VAL A 299 -27.87 -0.52 -2.80
C VAL A 299 -28.35 0.15 -1.52
N VAL A 300 -27.67 1.23 -1.13
CA VAL A 300 -27.99 1.99 0.08
C VAL A 300 -28.14 3.47 -0.25
N PRO A 301 -28.94 4.24 0.52
CA PRO A 301 -28.91 5.71 0.45
C PRO A 301 -27.51 6.27 0.66
N PHE A 302 -27.24 7.48 0.15
CA PHE A 302 -25.92 8.12 0.22
C PHE A 302 -25.31 8.15 1.65
N ASP A 303 -26.12 8.52 2.64
CA ASP A 303 -25.65 8.66 4.04
C ASP A 303 -25.59 7.33 4.81
N GLN A 304 -25.99 6.22 4.19
CA GLN A 304 -25.95 4.89 4.82
C GLN A 304 -24.69 4.11 4.40
N SER A 305 -24.25 3.21 5.28
CA SER A 305 -23.16 2.28 4.99
C SER A 305 -23.68 1.00 4.37
N PHE A 306 -22.85 0.34 3.56
CA PHE A 306 -23.04 -1.07 3.24
C PHE A 306 -22.81 -1.91 4.50
N THR A 307 -23.42 -3.09 4.57
CA THR A 307 -23.23 -4.02 5.69
C THR A 307 -22.61 -5.31 5.16
N ALA A 308 -21.39 -5.59 5.60
CA ALA A 308 -20.75 -6.88 5.31
C ALA A 308 -21.41 -8.01 6.13
N PRO A 309 -21.33 -9.28 5.70
CA PRO A 309 -21.92 -10.41 6.42
C PRO A 309 -21.47 -10.57 7.87
N ASP A 310 -20.27 -10.08 8.23
CA ASP A 310 -19.78 -10.05 9.61
C ASP A 310 -20.30 -8.88 10.45
N GLY A 311 -21.20 -8.06 9.89
CA GLY A 311 -21.78 -6.89 10.55
C GLY A 311 -20.98 -5.60 10.36
N THR A 312 -19.83 -5.65 9.67
CA THR A 312 -19.01 -4.45 9.44
C THR A 312 -19.76 -3.42 8.58
N ALA A 313 -19.90 -2.21 9.10
CA ALA A 313 -20.42 -1.07 8.36
C ALA A 313 -19.32 -0.45 7.49
N ILE A 314 -19.55 -0.39 6.17
CA ILE A 314 -18.59 0.12 5.19
C ILE A 314 -19.23 1.31 4.45
N PRO A 315 -18.82 2.57 4.73
CA PRO A 315 -19.38 3.74 4.06
C PRO A 315 -19.17 3.71 2.55
N TYR A 316 -17.96 3.34 2.13
CA TYR A 316 -17.55 3.07 0.76
C TYR A 316 -16.29 2.19 0.78
N PRO A 317 -15.93 1.50 -0.32
CA PRO A 317 -14.71 0.69 -0.37
C PRO A 317 -13.47 1.51 -0.01
N HIS A 318 -12.61 0.97 0.86
CA HIS A 318 -11.40 1.65 1.36
C HIS A 318 -11.66 2.93 2.19
N ALA A 319 -12.87 3.11 2.72
CA ALA A 319 -13.13 4.20 3.66
C ALA A 319 -12.21 4.11 4.89
N PRO A 320 -11.73 5.26 5.42
CA PRO A 320 -10.98 5.29 6.67
C PRO A 320 -11.72 4.61 7.81
N GLY A 321 -10.99 3.89 8.67
CA GLY A 321 -11.55 3.16 9.80
C GLY A 321 -12.15 1.78 9.48
N VAL A 322 -12.30 1.43 8.20
CA VAL A 322 -12.73 0.07 7.81
C VAL A 322 -11.58 -0.92 8.04
N PRO A 323 -11.82 -2.08 8.71
CA PRO A 323 -10.78 -3.07 8.99
C PRO A 323 -10.04 -3.55 7.74
N THR A 324 -8.74 -3.84 7.90
CA THR A 324 -7.83 -4.26 6.81
C THR A 324 -8.31 -5.49 6.06
N MET A 325 -9.04 -6.41 6.73
CA MET A 325 -9.65 -7.58 6.10
C MET A 325 -10.64 -7.21 4.97
N HIS A 326 -11.23 -6.01 4.99
CA HIS A 326 -12.12 -5.51 3.93
C HIS A 326 -11.46 -4.52 2.96
N THR A 327 -10.21 -4.10 3.20
CA THR A 327 -9.59 -3.03 2.39
C THR A 327 -8.27 -3.45 1.74
N LEU A 328 -7.41 -4.22 2.41
CA LEU A 328 -6.08 -4.54 1.92
C LEU A 328 -6.14 -5.50 0.71
N GLY A 329 -5.78 -5.07 -0.49
CA GLY A 329 -5.95 -5.91 -1.69
C GLY A 329 -7.41 -6.05 -2.14
N CYS A 330 -8.32 -5.23 -1.62
CA CYS A 330 -9.65 -5.10 -2.20
C CYS A 330 -9.54 -4.32 -3.52
N LYS A 331 -10.38 -4.69 -4.49
CA LYS A 331 -10.49 -4.00 -5.79
C LYS A 331 -11.93 -3.57 -6.06
N CYS A 332 -12.81 -3.67 -5.06
CA CYS A 332 -14.22 -3.33 -5.18
C CYS A 332 -14.38 -1.81 -5.26
N PHE A 333 -15.47 -1.34 -5.86
CA PHE A 333 -15.77 0.09 -5.96
C PHE A 333 -17.25 0.34 -5.68
N ALA A 334 -17.61 1.57 -5.32
CA ALA A 334 -18.99 1.99 -5.17
C ALA A 334 -19.46 2.73 -6.43
N GLU A 335 -20.58 2.32 -7.00
CA GLU A 335 -21.28 3.04 -8.04
C GLU A 335 -22.28 4.02 -7.41
N TYR A 336 -22.30 5.27 -7.86
CA TYR A 336 -23.21 6.28 -7.34
C TYR A 336 -24.21 6.62 -8.44
N LYS A 337 -25.49 6.64 -8.09
CA LYS A 337 -26.59 6.96 -9.03
C LYS A 337 -27.43 8.10 -8.47
N ILE A 338 -27.80 9.02 -9.36
CA ILE A 338 -28.72 10.11 -9.07
C ILE A 338 -30.09 9.70 -9.63
N ASP A 339 -31.13 9.69 -8.80
CA ASP A 339 -32.49 9.47 -9.24
C ASP A 339 -33.09 10.78 -9.78
N PHE A 340 -33.34 10.80 -11.10
CA PHE A 340 -33.80 11.97 -11.82
C PHE A 340 -35.30 12.25 -11.65
N VAL A 341 -36.10 11.21 -11.37
CA VAL A 341 -37.56 11.37 -11.27
C VAL A 341 -37.91 12.26 -10.08
N ALA A 342 -37.14 12.16 -9.00
CA ALA A 342 -37.32 12.99 -7.82
C ALA A 342 -36.76 14.42 -7.96
N GLN A 343 -35.88 14.70 -8.93
CA GLN A 343 -35.39 16.06 -9.23
C GLN A 343 -36.33 16.87 -10.12
N LEU A 344 -37.19 16.23 -10.93
CA LEU A 344 -38.13 16.90 -11.84
C LEU A 344 -39.45 17.35 -11.17
N VAL A 345 -39.75 16.87 -9.95
CA VAL A 345 -41.04 17.10 -9.27
C VAL A 345 -40.94 18.23 -8.22
N ARG A 346 -40.01 19.18 -8.38
CA ARG A 346 -39.94 20.39 -7.55
C ARG A 346 -39.96 21.65 -8.38
#